data_AF-A0A9D7YA97-F1
#
_entry.id   AF-A0A9D7YA97-F1
#
_cell.length_a   1.000
_cell.length_b   1.000
_cell.length_c   1.000
_cell.angle_alpha   90.00
_cell.angle_beta   90.00
_cell.angle_gamma   90.00
#
_symmetry.space_group_name_H-M   'P 1'
#
loop_
_entity.id
_entity.type
_entity.pdbx_description
1 polymer ?
#
loop_
_entity_poly.entity_id
_entity_poly.type
_entity_poly.pdbx_seq_one_letter_code
_entity_poly.pdbx_strand_id
1 'polypeptide(L)'
;MKHFFMYGEDVDLSYRIQKAGYKNFYLATTTIIHFKGESTKKGSLNYVKLFYNAMSLFVHKHYKGSNAAFFTFLINAGIRLRAGLAIISSVFKRSKNHSLKKEINIVIASEEYYAGVAKILSKHNEPVLGRVSVFSNDTNNTIGSIDKISSLINKNTAIVFCQNHLSVSKIIELTMQLPNNIVKRFHLANTKSIVSSYNKDDRGESFGL
;
A
#
# COMPACT_ATOMS: atom_id res chain seq x y z
N MET A 1 9.46 31.16 -6.81
CA MET A 1 10.25 29.97 -7.21
C MET A 1 9.25 28.86 -7.56
N LYS A 2 9.45 28.04 -8.60
CA LYS A 2 8.50 26.94 -8.92
C LYS A 2 8.71 25.79 -7.93
N HIS A 3 7.64 25.35 -7.29
CA HIS A 3 7.65 24.27 -6.29
C HIS A 3 7.07 22.99 -6.89
N PHE A 4 7.54 21.84 -6.41
CA PHE A 4 6.96 20.54 -6.73
C PHE A 4 5.71 20.34 -5.88
N PHE A 5 4.59 20.00 -6.51
CA PHE A 5 3.39 19.60 -5.80
C PHE A 5 3.42 18.11 -5.41
N MET A 6 3.91 17.24 -6.31
CA MET A 6 4.05 15.79 -6.11
C MET A 6 5.02 15.19 -7.16
N TYR A 7 5.63 14.04 -6.83
CA TYR A 7 6.51 13.20 -7.67
C TYR A 7 7.94 13.69 -7.97
N GLY A 8 8.35 14.85 -7.47
CA GLY A 8 9.70 15.38 -7.74
C GLY A 8 10.33 16.12 -6.57
N GLU A 9 9.59 16.32 -5.48
CA GLU A 9 10.03 16.95 -4.24
C GLU A 9 11.16 16.18 -3.57
N ASP A 10 11.07 14.86 -3.53
CA ASP A 10 12.04 13.94 -2.93
C ASP A 10 13.33 13.88 -3.76
N VAL A 11 13.21 13.77 -5.08
CA VAL A 11 14.35 13.81 -6.02
C VAL A 11 15.05 15.18 -5.98
N ASP A 12 14.30 16.28 -5.96
CA ASP A 12 14.84 17.64 -5.83
C ASP A 12 15.59 17.84 -4.52
N LEU A 13 15.03 17.37 -3.40
CA LEU A 13 15.68 17.43 -2.10
C LEU A 13 16.97 16.60 -2.11
N SER A 14 16.91 15.34 -2.55
CA SER A 14 18.04 14.43 -2.65
C SER A 14 19.19 15.01 -3.48
N TYR A 15 18.86 15.66 -4.61
CA TYR A 15 19.85 16.29 -5.47
C TYR A 15 20.46 17.56 -4.85
N ARG A 16 19.66 18.38 -4.17
CA ARG A 16 20.17 19.57 -3.45
C ARG A 16 21.09 19.20 -2.29
N ILE A 17 20.75 18.15 -1.53
CA ILE A 17 21.59 17.61 -0.46
C ILE A 17 22.97 17.21 -1.01
N GLN A 18 22.99 16.48 -2.13
CA GLN A 18 24.24 16.10 -2.80
C GLN A 18 25.04 17.31 -3.31
N LYS A 19 24.38 18.31 -3.92
CA LYS A 19 25.06 19.55 -4.36
C LYS A 19 25.66 20.36 -3.20
N ALA A 20 25.09 20.27 -2.02
CA ALA A 20 25.61 20.90 -0.81
C ALA A 20 26.76 20.09 -0.16
N GLY A 21 27.22 19.00 -0.77
CA GLY A 21 28.34 18.19 -0.29
C GLY A 21 27.97 17.09 0.70
N TYR A 22 26.69 16.93 1.02
CA TYR A 22 26.20 15.88 1.91
C TYR A 22 25.97 14.55 1.17
N LYS A 23 25.91 13.46 1.93
CA LYS A 23 25.67 12.11 1.42
C LYS A 23 24.26 11.65 1.77
N ASN A 24 23.61 10.98 0.82
CA ASN A 24 22.35 10.29 1.06
C ASN A 24 22.65 8.84 1.50
N PHE A 25 22.21 8.48 2.70
CA PHE A 25 22.33 7.11 3.21
C PHE A 25 20.97 6.42 3.21
N TYR A 26 20.95 5.16 2.78
CA TYR A 26 19.77 4.31 2.83
C TYR A 26 19.88 3.34 4.00
N LEU A 27 18.88 3.34 4.88
CA LEU A 27 18.82 2.42 6.02
C LEU A 27 18.06 1.15 5.63
N ALA A 28 18.79 0.13 5.20
CA ALA A 28 18.23 -1.14 4.73
C ALA A 28 17.74 -2.07 5.86
N THR A 29 18.02 -1.73 7.13
CA THR A 29 17.70 -2.59 8.28
C THR A 29 16.25 -2.47 8.75
N THR A 30 15.50 -1.49 8.25
CA THR A 30 14.11 -1.24 8.67
C THR A 30 13.14 -1.64 7.58
N THR A 31 12.08 -2.35 7.96
CA THR A 31 10.99 -2.75 7.06
C THR A 31 9.76 -1.90 7.29
N ILE A 32 9.13 -1.46 6.20
CA ILE A 32 7.92 -0.63 6.22
C ILE A 32 6.89 -1.25 5.29
N ILE A 33 5.64 -1.33 5.73
CA ILE A 33 4.50 -1.64 4.85
C ILE A 33 4.01 -0.32 4.25
N HIS A 34 4.02 -0.23 2.92
CA HIS A 34 3.57 0.96 2.20
C HIS A 34 2.41 0.62 1.27
N PHE A 35 1.21 1.12 1.60
CA PHE A 35 0.05 1.04 0.73
C PHE A 35 0.16 2.08 -0.39
N LYS A 36 0.53 1.61 -1.59
CA LYS A 36 0.64 2.46 -2.77
C LYS A 36 -0.70 2.55 -3.49
N GLY A 37 -1.09 3.75 -3.93
CA GLY A 37 -2.23 3.93 -4.86
C GLY A 37 -3.34 4.85 -4.37
N GLU A 38 -3.35 5.23 -3.09
CA GLU A 38 -4.41 6.08 -2.51
C GLU A 38 -4.43 7.51 -3.06
N SER A 39 -3.26 8.17 -3.10
CA SER A 39 -3.18 9.58 -3.50
C SER A 39 -3.38 9.81 -5.00
N THR A 40 -3.16 8.80 -5.85
CA THR A 40 -3.41 8.93 -7.30
C THR A 40 -3.60 7.57 -7.96
N LYS A 41 -4.67 7.43 -8.76
CA LYS A 41 -4.90 6.24 -9.61
C LYS A 41 -3.78 6.11 -10.65
N LYS A 42 -2.94 5.10 -10.45
CA LYS A 42 -1.91 4.71 -11.41
C LYS A 42 -2.53 4.43 -12.78
N GLY A 43 -1.93 4.98 -13.83
CA GLY A 43 -2.38 4.77 -15.21
C GLY A 43 -3.45 5.74 -15.70
N SER A 44 -3.94 6.67 -14.87
CA SER A 44 -4.71 7.81 -15.39
C SER A 44 -3.82 8.75 -16.22
N LEU A 45 -4.37 9.39 -17.25
CA LEU A 45 -3.65 10.41 -18.01
C LEU A 45 -3.19 11.58 -17.12
N ASN A 46 -3.96 11.89 -16.07
CA ASN A 46 -3.58 12.91 -15.08
C ASN A 46 -2.34 12.49 -14.26
N TYR A 47 -2.26 11.22 -13.82
CA TYR A 47 -1.06 10.70 -13.17
C TYR A 47 0.17 10.88 -14.06
N VAL A 48 0.06 10.44 -15.32
CA VAL A 48 1.12 10.54 -16.32
C VAL A 48 1.55 11.99 -16.48
N LYS A 49 0.61 12.90 -16.75
CA LYS A 49 0.88 14.33 -16.94
C LYS A 49 1.58 14.94 -15.72
N LEU A 50 1.10 14.66 -14.50
CA LEU A 50 1.66 15.24 -13.28
C LEU A 50 3.09 14.74 -13.01
N PHE A 51 3.31 13.44 -13.14
CA PHE A 51 4.63 12.82 -12.97
C PHE A 51 5.66 13.41 -13.93
N TYR A 52 5.31 13.53 -15.21
CA TYR A 52 6.24 14.04 -16.21
C TYR A 52 6.42 15.55 -16.17
N ASN A 53 5.41 16.32 -15.75
CA ASN A 53 5.56 17.74 -15.48
C ASN A 53 6.55 17.99 -14.35
N ALA A 54 6.49 17.18 -13.28
CA ALA A 54 7.49 17.25 -12.21
C ALA A 54 8.90 16.97 -12.76
N MET A 55 9.06 15.95 -13.59
CA MET A 55 10.37 15.62 -14.15
C MET A 55 10.92 16.70 -15.10
N SER A 56 10.06 17.31 -15.92
CA SER A 56 10.43 18.47 -16.73
C SER A 56 10.85 19.66 -15.87
N LEU A 57 10.14 19.93 -14.78
CA LEU A 57 10.48 20.99 -13.83
C LEU A 57 11.84 20.74 -13.17
N PHE A 58 12.13 19.49 -12.78
CA PHE A 58 13.42 19.10 -12.21
C PHE A 58 14.57 19.36 -13.20
N VAL A 59 14.41 18.97 -14.46
CA VAL A 59 15.40 19.20 -15.50
C VAL A 59 15.68 20.69 -15.68
N HIS A 60 14.63 21.51 -15.83
CA HIS A 60 14.78 22.96 -16.00
C HIS A 60 15.43 23.65 -14.79
N LYS A 61 15.21 23.14 -13.58
CA LYS A 61 15.76 23.70 -12.35
C LYS A 61 17.25 23.40 -12.19
N HIS A 62 17.71 22.22 -12.61
CA HIS A 62 19.05 21.73 -12.28
C HIS A 62 20.02 21.63 -13.45
N TYR A 63 19.52 21.63 -14.69
CA TYR A 63 20.31 21.57 -15.92
C TYR A 63 20.12 22.84 -16.74
N LYS A 64 21.11 23.19 -17.57
CA LYS A 64 21.08 24.38 -18.44
C LYS A 64 21.52 24.02 -19.86
N GLY A 65 21.15 24.86 -20.83
CA GLY A 65 21.60 24.76 -22.22
C GLY A 65 21.14 23.47 -22.92
N SER A 66 22.02 22.91 -23.75
CA SER A 66 21.76 21.71 -24.56
C SER A 66 21.35 20.48 -23.75
N ASN A 67 21.89 20.31 -22.54
CA ASN A 67 21.55 19.20 -21.66
C ASN A 67 20.08 19.25 -21.20
N ALA A 68 19.59 20.44 -20.84
CA ALA A 68 18.19 20.61 -20.43
C ALA A 68 17.24 20.32 -21.60
N ALA A 69 17.59 20.77 -22.82
CA ALA A 69 16.82 20.51 -24.03
C ALA A 69 16.77 19.00 -24.36
N PHE A 70 17.92 18.32 -24.29
CA PHE A 70 18.00 16.88 -24.56
C PHE A 70 17.19 16.04 -23.56
N PHE A 71 17.32 16.29 -22.25
CA PHE A 71 16.53 15.57 -21.25
C PHE A 71 15.04 15.85 -21.36
N THR A 72 14.66 17.09 -21.67
CA THR A 72 13.25 17.44 -21.91
C THR A 72 12.70 16.70 -23.14
N PHE A 73 13.49 16.57 -24.20
CA PHE A 73 13.13 15.77 -25.37
C PHE A 73 12.91 14.30 -25.00
N LEU A 74 13.84 13.67 -24.27
CA LEU A 74 13.71 12.27 -23.84
C LEU A 74 12.48 12.03 -22.96
N ILE A 75 12.21 12.93 -22.01
CA ILE A 75 11.01 12.89 -21.18
C ILE A 75 9.75 12.93 -22.05
N ASN A 76 9.67 13.88 -22.98
CA ASN A 76 8.51 14.02 -23.87
C ASN A 76 8.33 12.83 -24.82
N ALA A 77 9.42 12.24 -25.31
CA ALA A 77 9.38 11.01 -26.10
C ALA A 77 8.82 9.84 -25.28
N GLY A 78 9.29 9.66 -24.04
CA GLY A 78 8.80 8.64 -23.12
C GLY A 78 7.31 8.79 -22.78
N ILE A 79 6.82 10.03 -22.62
CA ILE A 79 5.38 10.31 -22.44
C ILE A 79 4.57 9.78 -23.62
N ARG A 80 4.96 10.17 -24.84
CA ARG A 80 4.23 9.82 -26.07
C ARG A 80 4.22 8.30 -26.29
N LEU A 81 5.36 7.65 -26.06
CA LEU A 81 5.46 6.19 -26.13
C LEU A 81 4.52 5.51 -25.13
N ARG A 82 4.54 5.94 -23.85
CA ARG A 82 3.63 5.40 -22.82
C ARG A 82 2.17 5.64 -23.15
N ALA A 83 1.82 6.80 -23.69
CA ALA A 83 0.45 7.10 -24.11
C ALA A 83 0.02 6.19 -25.28
N GLY A 84 0.88 5.98 -26.27
CA GLY A 84 0.63 5.06 -27.39
C GLY A 84 0.43 3.61 -26.91
N LEU A 85 1.31 3.11 -26.06
CA LEU A 85 1.19 1.77 -25.48
C LEU A 85 -0.08 1.61 -24.63
N ALA A 86 -0.49 2.65 -23.89
CA ALA A 86 -1.72 2.61 -23.11
C ALA A 86 -2.95 2.46 -24.02
N ILE A 87 -3.03 3.21 -25.12
CA ILE A 87 -4.11 3.11 -26.11
C ILE A 87 -4.15 1.69 -26.70
N ILE A 88 -3.01 1.18 -27.16
CA ILE A 88 -2.91 -0.20 -27.70
C ILE A 88 -3.40 -1.21 -26.66
N SER A 89 -2.90 -1.13 -25.43
CA SER A 89 -3.27 -2.07 -24.36
C SER A 89 -4.75 -2.00 -23.96
N SER A 90 -5.39 -0.82 -24.09
CA SER A 90 -6.80 -0.63 -23.76
C SER A 90 -7.73 -1.29 -24.77
N VAL A 91 -7.32 -1.39 -26.04
CA VAL A 91 -8.06 -2.11 -27.09
C VAL A 91 -8.06 -3.63 -26.85
N PHE A 92 -7.01 -4.16 -26.22
CA PHE A 92 -6.87 -5.60 -25.93
C PHE A 92 -7.35 -5.99 -24.53
N LYS A 93 -7.78 -5.05 -23.68
CA LYS A 93 -8.13 -5.34 -22.28
C LYS A 93 -9.56 -5.86 -22.18
N ARG A 94 -9.72 -7.18 -22.17
CA ARG A 94 -10.97 -7.86 -21.82
C ARG A 94 -11.32 -7.57 -20.36
N SER A 95 -12.51 -7.02 -20.10
CA SER A 95 -13.02 -6.79 -18.75
C SER A 95 -13.12 -8.12 -18.00
N LYS A 96 -12.20 -8.37 -17.06
CA LYS A 96 -12.38 -9.42 -16.08
C LYS A 96 -13.33 -8.88 -15.02
N ASN A 97 -14.61 -9.25 -15.11
CA ASN A 97 -15.51 -9.17 -13.97
C ASN A 97 -14.99 -10.15 -12.92
N HIS A 98 -14.16 -9.65 -12.00
CA HIS A 98 -13.87 -10.36 -10.78
C HIS A 98 -15.11 -10.23 -9.90
N SER A 99 -15.96 -11.25 -9.89
CA SER A 99 -16.98 -11.40 -8.86
C SER A 99 -16.26 -11.32 -7.51
N LEU A 100 -16.56 -10.28 -6.73
CA LEU A 100 -16.02 -10.08 -5.39
C LEU A 100 -16.58 -11.20 -4.50
N LYS A 101 -15.89 -12.33 -4.47
CA LYS A 101 -16.12 -13.33 -3.42
C LYS A 101 -15.72 -12.67 -2.11
N LYS A 102 -16.70 -12.38 -1.25
CA LYS A 102 -16.48 -11.74 0.04
C LYS A 102 -15.59 -12.63 0.91
N GLU A 103 -14.48 -12.09 1.40
CA GLU A 103 -13.59 -12.83 2.28
C GLU A 103 -14.16 -12.93 3.69
N ILE A 104 -13.87 -14.03 4.37
CA ILE A 104 -14.19 -14.22 5.78
C ILE A 104 -13.00 -13.75 6.62
N ASN A 105 -13.25 -12.83 7.55
CA ASN A 105 -12.24 -12.22 8.39
C ASN A 105 -11.86 -13.12 9.57
N ILE A 106 -10.56 -13.32 9.75
CA ILE A 106 -9.97 -13.80 10.99
C ILE A 106 -9.29 -12.62 11.67
N VAL A 107 -9.60 -12.39 12.95
CA VAL A 107 -9.07 -11.25 13.70
C VAL A 107 -8.01 -11.73 14.68
N ILE A 108 -6.76 -11.33 14.47
CA ILE A 108 -5.68 -11.57 15.42
C ILE A 108 -5.69 -10.42 16.43
N ALA A 109 -6.17 -10.71 17.65
CA ALA A 109 -6.33 -9.72 18.71
C ALA A 109 -6.34 -10.38 20.09
N SER A 110 -6.00 -9.61 21.13
CA SER A 110 -6.39 -9.98 22.50
C SER A 110 -7.90 -9.85 22.68
N GLU A 111 -8.42 -10.50 23.70
CA GLU A 111 -9.86 -10.53 24.02
C GLU A 111 -10.47 -9.11 24.12
N GLU A 112 -9.79 -8.22 24.83
CA GLU A 112 -10.26 -6.85 25.10
C GLU A 112 -10.46 -5.99 23.83
N TYR A 113 -9.66 -6.22 22.78
CA TYR A 113 -9.71 -5.42 21.55
C TYR A 113 -10.56 -6.06 20.45
N TYR A 114 -10.83 -7.37 20.55
CA TYR A 114 -11.58 -8.09 19.53
C TYR A 114 -12.97 -7.51 19.28
N ALA A 115 -13.72 -7.18 20.33
CA ALA A 115 -15.07 -6.65 20.21
C ALA A 115 -15.13 -5.34 19.41
N GLY A 116 -14.14 -4.44 19.59
CA GLY A 116 -14.05 -3.19 18.86
C GLY A 116 -13.84 -3.40 17.36
N VAL A 117 -12.94 -4.32 17.00
CA VAL A 117 -12.64 -4.65 15.59
C VAL A 117 -13.81 -5.39 14.93
N ALA A 118 -14.41 -6.35 15.64
CA ALA A 118 -15.59 -7.06 15.15
C ALA A 118 -16.76 -6.10 14.89
N LYS A 119 -16.92 -5.06 15.72
CA LYS A 119 -17.93 -4.00 15.51
C LYS A 119 -17.66 -3.16 14.26
N ILE A 120 -16.39 -2.83 13.97
CA ILE A 120 -16.03 -2.14 12.72
C ILE A 120 -16.41 -3.01 11.52
N LEU A 121 -16.01 -4.28 11.53
CA LEU A 121 -16.28 -5.19 10.41
C LEU A 121 -17.78 -5.40 10.21
N SER A 122 -18.54 -5.62 11.29
CA SER A 122 -20.00 -5.83 11.19
C SER A 122 -20.74 -4.61 10.64
N LYS A 123 -20.32 -3.38 11.00
CA LYS A 123 -20.87 -2.13 10.44
C LYS A 123 -20.73 -2.07 8.91
N HIS A 124 -19.67 -2.63 8.35
CA HIS A 124 -19.41 -2.69 6.90
C HIS A 124 -19.86 -4.01 6.26
N ASN A 125 -20.68 -4.80 6.97
CA ASN A 125 -21.16 -6.12 6.56
C ASN A 125 -20.05 -7.13 6.27
N GLU A 126 -18.85 -6.93 6.81
CA GLU A 126 -17.71 -7.82 6.63
C GLU A 126 -17.83 -9.05 7.54
N PRO A 127 -17.93 -10.28 7.00
CA PRO A 127 -18.15 -11.47 7.82
C PRO A 127 -16.89 -11.81 8.62
N VAL A 128 -17.07 -12.24 9.88
CA VAL A 128 -15.99 -12.58 10.80
C VAL A 128 -16.12 -14.04 11.22
N LEU A 129 -15.06 -14.83 11.03
CA LEU A 129 -14.98 -16.22 11.49
C LEU A 129 -14.76 -16.29 12.99
N GLY A 130 -13.86 -15.46 13.52
CA GLY A 130 -13.54 -15.45 14.94
C GLY A 130 -12.19 -14.84 15.26
N ARG A 131 -11.84 -14.91 16.55
CA ARG A 131 -10.61 -14.38 17.12
C ARG A 131 -9.49 -15.42 17.12
N VAL A 132 -8.31 -15.06 16.64
CA VAL A 132 -7.06 -15.79 16.87
C VAL A 132 -6.29 -15.09 17.98
N SER A 133 -5.90 -15.86 18.99
CA SER A 133 -5.16 -15.32 20.13
C SER A 133 -3.73 -14.92 19.74
N VAL A 134 -3.28 -13.80 20.30
CA VAL A 134 -1.88 -13.34 20.26
C VAL A 134 -1.00 -14.12 21.24
N PHE A 135 -1.58 -14.65 22.31
CA PHE A 135 -0.86 -15.36 23.37
C PHE A 135 -1.17 -16.86 23.30
N SER A 136 -0.14 -17.71 23.27
CA SER A 136 -0.30 -19.16 23.10
C SER A 136 -1.07 -19.85 24.24
N ASN A 137 -1.20 -19.20 25.40
CA ASN A 137 -1.92 -19.68 26.58
C ASN A 137 -3.35 -19.12 26.72
N ASP A 138 -3.76 -18.17 25.88
CA ASP A 138 -5.13 -17.64 25.86
C ASP A 138 -6.01 -18.51 24.96
N THR A 139 -6.93 -19.24 25.60
CA THR A 139 -7.93 -20.11 24.95
C THR A 139 -9.34 -19.52 25.00
N ASN A 140 -9.51 -18.30 25.51
CA ASN A 140 -10.84 -17.78 25.81
C ASN A 140 -11.54 -17.26 24.55
N ASN A 141 -12.59 -17.92 24.08
CA ASN A 141 -13.33 -17.49 22.89
C ASN A 141 -12.41 -17.29 21.65
N THR A 142 -11.52 -18.25 21.40
CA THR A 142 -10.57 -18.25 20.28
C THR A 142 -10.87 -19.38 19.30
N ILE A 143 -10.65 -19.14 18.01
CA ILE A 143 -10.65 -20.18 16.97
C ILE A 143 -9.25 -20.80 16.74
N GLY A 144 -8.22 -20.26 17.40
CA GLY A 144 -6.85 -20.75 17.33
C GLY A 144 -5.82 -19.78 17.92
N SER A 145 -4.55 -20.19 17.84
CA SER A 145 -3.38 -19.38 18.20
C SER A 145 -2.68 -18.84 16.95
N ILE A 146 -2.02 -17.70 17.08
CA ILE A 146 -1.17 -17.10 16.05
C ILE A 146 -0.16 -18.07 15.45
N ASP A 147 0.36 -19.01 16.25
CA ASP A 147 1.34 -20.02 15.83
C ASP A 147 0.75 -21.04 14.82
N LYS A 148 -0.56 -21.21 14.83
CA LYS A 148 -1.30 -22.14 13.96
C LYS A 148 -2.15 -21.42 12.92
N ILE A 149 -1.87 -20.14 12.64
CA ILE A 149 -2.69 -19.37 11.71
C ILE A 149 -2.74 -20.00 10.31
N SER A 150 -1.65 -20.60 9.86
CA SER A 150 -1.55 -21.26 8.55
C SER A 150 -2.59 -22.36 8.33
N SER A 151 -3.04 -23.06 9.38
CA SER A 151 -4.09 -24.09 9.24
C SER A 151 -5.49 -23.52 9.10
N LEU A 152 -5.70 -22.24 9.45
CA LEU A 152 -7.00 -21.57 9.36
C LEU A 152 -7.19 -20.82 8.03
N ILE A 153 -6.14 -20.71 7.22
CA ILE A 153 -6.13 -19.92 6.00
C ILE A 153 -6.62 -20.73 4.81
N ASN A 154 -7.56 -20.17 4.06
CA ASN A 154 -7.97 -20.64 2.75
C ASN A 154 -8.03 -19.49 1.73
N LYS A 155 -8.39 -19.78 0.48
CA LYS A 155 -8.42 -18.78 -0.62
C LYS A 155 -9.39 -17.60 -0.38
N ASN A 156 -10.32 -17.74 0.56
CA ASN A 156 -11.36 -16.78 0.89
C ASN A 156 -11.16 -16.17 2.28
N THR A 157 -9.96 -16.28 2.86
CA THR A 157 -9.63 -15.72 4.17
C THR A 157 -9.04 -14.33 4.03
N ALA A 158 -9.49 -13.42 4.88
CA ALA A 158 -8.82 -12.16 5.16
C ALA A 158 -8.32 -12.17 6.61
N ILE A 159 -7.13 -11.61 6.84
CA ILE A 159 -6.54 -11.54 8.18
C ILE A 159 -6.49 -10.09 8.62
N VAL A 160 -7.06 -9.82 9.79
CA VAL A 160 -7.00 -8.53 10.46
C VAL A 160 -5.96 -8.59 11.56
N PHE A 161 -4.86 -7.87 11.38
CA PHE A 161 -3.81 -7.71 12.37
C PHE A 161 -4.12 -6.53 13.28
N CYS A 162 -4.29 -6.77 14.58
CA CYS A 162 -4.51 -5.72 15.56
C CYS A 162 -3.20 -5.39 16.29
N GLN A 163 -2.67 -4.20 16.03
CA GLN A 163 -1.48 -3.69 16.68
C GLN A 163 -1.86 -3.17 18.08
N ASN A 164 -1.91 -4.08 19.04
CA ASN A 164 -2.06 -3.79 20.48
C ASN A 164 -0.91 -4.48 21.23
N HIS A 165 -1.17 -5.68 21.76
CA HIS A 165 -0.14 -6.58 22.30
C HIS A 165 0.74 -7.22 21.22
N LEU A 166 0.35 -7.07 19.95
CA LEU A 166 1.14 -7.50 18.81
C LEU A 166 1.95 -6.32 18.27
N SER A 167 3.28 -6.43 18.33
CA SER A 167 4.16 -5.37 17.82
C SER A 167 4.08 -5.23 16.31
N VAL A 168 4.34 -4.03 15.79
CA VAL A 168 4.39 -3.77 14.33
C VAL A 168 5.43 -4.67 13.66
N SER A 169 6.58 -4.90 14.29
CA SER A 169 7.61 -5.80 13.76
C SER A 169 7.10 -7.23 13.61
N LYS A 170 6.35 -7.74 14.60
CA LYS A 170 5.76 -9.08 14.51
C LYS A 170 4.65 -9.15 13.46
N ILE A 171 3.84 -8.10 13.32
CA ILE A 171 2.84 -7.99 12.24
C ILE A 171 3.51 -8.09 10.86
N ILE A 172 4.62 -7.37 10.67
CA ILE A 172 5.40 -7.41 9.42
C ILE A 172 5.92 -8.82 9.16
N GLU A 173 6.55 -9.45 10.17
CA GLU A 173 7.08 -10.82 10.08
C GLU A 173 5.99 -11.81 9.65
N LEU A 174 4.82 -11.77 10.31
CA LEU A 174 3.68 -12.63 9.97
C LEU A 174 3.18 -12.34 8.56
N THR A 175 3.06 -11.06 8.18
CA THR A 175 2.62 -10.64 6.85
C THR A 175 3.52 -11.20 5.75
N MET A 176 4.83 -11.32 6.00
CA MET A 176 5.81 -11.89 5.06
C MET A 176 5.70 -13.42 4.94
N GLN A 177 5.19 -14.10 5.96
CA GLN A 177 4.97 -15.56 5.94
C GLN A 177 3.66 -15.95 5.26
N LEU A 178 2.71 -15.02 5.16
CA LEU A 178 1.41 -15.27 4.55
C LEU A 178 1.45 -15.34 3.01
N PRO A 179 0.65 -16.21 2.37
CA PRO A 179 0.52 -16.24 0.92
C PRO A 179 0.10 -14.88 0.32
N ASN A 180 0.58 -14.58 -0.89
CA ASN A 180 0.34 -13.28 -1.54
C ASN A 180 -1.14 -13.03 -1.90
N ASN A 181 -1.94 -14.08 -2.03
CA ASN A 181 -3.36 -13.99 -2.37
C ASN A 181 -4.28 -13.81 -1.16
N ILE A 182 -3.73 -13.73 0.06
CA ILE A 182 -4.50 -13.49 1.28
C ILE A 182 -4.58 -11.99 1.54
N VAL A 183 -5.79 -11.55 1.84
CA VAL A 183 -6.07 -10.14 2.15
C VAL A 183 -5.52 -9.84 3.53
N LYS A 184 -4.70 -8.80 3.60
CA LYS A 184 -4.04 -8.34 4.83
C LYS A 184 -4.65 -7.01 5.23
N ARG A 185 -5.33 -6.99 6.38
CA ARG A 185 -6.01 -5.83 6.96
C ARG A 185 -5.31 -5.45 8.26
N PHE A 186 -5.23 -4.15 8.56
CA PHE A 186 -4.46 -3.64 9.68
C PHE A 186 -5.31 -2.69 10.52
N HIS A 187 -5.41 -2.99 11.80
CA HIS A 187 -6.01 -2.14 12.82
C HIS A 187 -4.90 -1.69 13.77
N LEU A 188 -4.69 -0.39 13.92
CA LEU A 188 -3.65 0.15 14.80
C LEU A 188 -4.24 0.59 16.15
N ALA A 189 -3.44 0.50 17.21
CA ALA A 189 -3.88 0.91 18.54
C ALA A 189 -4.43 2.34 18.51
N ASN A 190 -5.53 2.56 19.22
CA ASN A 190 -6.21 3.84 19.35
C ASN A 190 -6.79 4.42 18.05
N THR A 191 -6.82 3.66 16.95
CA THR A 191 -7.56 4.06 15.76
C THR A 191 -8.99 3.54 15.82
N LYS A 192 -9.86 4.16 15.01
CA LYS A 192 -11.25 3.73 14.81
C LYS A 192 -11.44 3.15 13.42
N SER A 193 -10.37 2.63 12.83
CA SER A 193 -10.36 2.18 11.45
C SER A 193 -9.49 0.96 11.21
N ILE A 194 -9.80 0.26 10.13
CA ILE A 194 -9.04 -0.85 9.57
C ILE A 194 -8.65 -0.46 8.15
N VAL A 195 -7.38 -0.59 7.79
CA VAL A 195 -6.88 -0.30 6.43
C VAL A 195 -6.39 -1.56 5.74
N SER A 196 -6.55 -1.63 4.42
CA SER A 196 -6.19 -2.78 3.59
C SER A 196 -5.81 -2.35 2.18
N SER A 197 -5.09 -3.20 1.45
CA SER A 197 -4.91 -3.06 0.00
C SER A 197 -4.72 -4.44 -0.64
N TYR A 198 -5.42 -4.69 -1.74
CA TYR A 198 -5.41 -5.95 -2.48
C TYR A 198 -4.39 -5.94 -3.61
N ASN A 199 -4.15 -4.76 -4.19
CA ASN A 199 -3.36 -4.59 -5.38
C ASN A 199 -2.73 -3.20 -5.39
N LYS A 200 -1.45 -3.13 -5.77
CA LYS A 200 -0.68 -1.90 -5.96
C LYS A 200 -1.24 -0.92 -7.01
N ASP A 201 -2.20 -1.39 -7.82
CA ASP A 201 -2.81 -0.65 -8.92
C ASP A 201 -4.27 -0.28 -8.64
N ASP A 202 -4.87 -0.79 -7.56
CA ASP A 202 -6.22 -0.45 -7.10
C ASP A 202 -6.17 0.46 -5.86
N ARG A 203 -7.32 1.03 -5.49
CA ARG A 203 -7.44 1.75 -4.21
C ARG A 203 -7.39 0.74 -3.07
N GLY A 204 -6.69 1.10 -2.01
CA GLY A 204 -6.85 0.50 -0.70
C GLY A 204 -8.28 0.68 -0.17
N GLU A 205 -8.58 -0.12 0.83
CA GLU A 205 -9.84 -0.07 1.56
C GLU A 205 -9.60 0.47 2.96
N SER A 206 -10.58 1.23 3.46
CA SER A 206 -10.61 1.72 4.83
C SER A 206 -11.99 1.53 5.42
N PHE A 207 -12.09 0.76 6.50
CA PHE A 207 -13.31 0.55 7.27
C PHE A 207 -13.25 1.40 8.54
N GLY A 208 -14.17 2.34 8.72
CA GLY A 208 -14.24 3.20 9.91
C GLY A 208 -15.44 2.91 10.80
N LEU A 209 -15.35 3.22 12.10
CA LEU A 209 -16.48 3.21 13.03
C LEU A 209 -17.59 4.19 12.65
#